data_AF-A0A497EFF0-F1
#
_entry.id   AF-A0A497EFF0-F1
#
_cell.length_a   1.000
_cell.length_b   1.000
_cell.length_c   1.000
_cell.angle_alpha   90.00
_cell.angle_beta   90.00
_cell.angle_gamma   90.00
#
_symmetry.space_group_name_H-M   'P 1'
#
loop_
_entity.id
_entity.type
_entity.pdbx_description
1 polymer ?
#
loop_
_entity_poly.entity_id
_entity_poly.type
_entity_poly.pdbx_seq_one_letter_code
_entity_poly.pdbx_strand_id
1 'polypeptide(L)'
;MPEIEKLAPDNGGDGNVYALRRSLLASIEKTFADNQLLTGHQVRGAFARWLDELKADLKSVAASGWGAELIPDADILESQFPEVLAEMENNRTRLAELAALFAAAGEEDFEDSDNTGVLPKPEVKQLKAELKEAKGNQRIAKKERQQGDWFTYGLEIEEIEKRLKKHKALETEARTLKAELRSTEKKQDELVAAARQKIGRDEARRVILERLWLLLVGTFESYLRADQRACLVALEGLHDKYAVTMKEIEERRDEAAAKLAGYLKELGYEV
;
A
#
# COMPACT_ATOMS: atom_id res chain seq x y z
N MET A 1 -22.42 -10.45 20.99
CA MET A 1 -21.59 -11.65 21.26
C MET A 1 -21.61 -11.87 22.77
N PRO A 2 -22.67 -12.49 23.31
CA PRO A 2 -22.95 -12.41 24.76
C PRO A 2 -21.87 -13.06 25.64
N GLU A 3 -21.16 -14.06 25.12
CA GLU A 3 -20.08 -14.74 25.87
C GLU A 3 -18.81 -13.89 25.95
N ILE A 4 -18.48 -13.12 24.91
CA ILE A 4 -17.30 -12.23 24.91
C ILE A 4 -17.55 -11.02 25.81
N GLU A 5 -18.79 -10.52 25.83
CA GLU A 5 -19.18 -9.41 26.69
C GLU A 5 -19.02 -9.71 28.18
N LYS A 6 -19.20 -10.97 28.58
CA LYS A 6 -19.00 -11.49 29.93
C LYS A 6 -17.53 -11.68 30.32
N LEU A 7 -16.59 -11.45 29.40
CA LEU A 7 -15.17 -11.56 29.68
C LEU A 7 -14.66 -10.39 30.53
N ALA A 8 -15.28 -9.21 30.40
CA ALA A 8 -14.94 -8.06 31.22
C ALA A 8 -15.28 -8.35 32.71
N PRO A 9 -14.46 -7.87 33.65
CA PRO A 9 -14.69 -8.14 35.07
C PRO A 9 -16.01 -7.50 35.54
N ASP A 10 -17.00 -8.34 35.83
CA ASP A 10 -18.19 -8.00 36.60
C ASP A 10 -18.02 -8.63 37.99
N ASN A 11 -17.83 -7.78 39.01
CA ASN A 11 -17.78 -8.16 40.43
C ASN A 11 -16.66 -9.16 40.83
N GLY A 12 -15.41 -8.90 40.42
CA GLY A 12 -14.22 -9.48 41.07
C GLY A 12 -13.81 -10.89 40.64
N GLY A 13 -14.38 -11.43 39.57
CA GLY A 13 -13.88 -12.64 38.91
C GLY A 13 -13.15 -12.30 37.60
N ASP A 14 -11.90 -12.76 37.46
CA ASP A 14 -11.16 -12.65 36.20
C ASP A 14 -11.82 -13.53 35.12
N GLY A 15 -12.11 -12.93 33.97
CA GLY A 15 -12.67 -13.65 32.82
C GLY A 15 -11.70 -14.73 32.31
N ASN A 16 -12.12 -16.00 32.29
CA ASN A 16 -11.26 -17.09 31.80
C ASN A 16 -11.29 -17.18 30.26
N VAL A 17 -10.29 -16.56 29.62
CA VAL A 17 -10.10 -16.57 28.15
C VAL A 17 -10.05 -17.99 27.57
N TYR A 18 -9.49 -18.97 28.29
CA TYR A 18 -9.41 -20.34 27.82
C TYR A 18 -10.76 -21.06 27.88
N ALA A 19 -11.59 -20.74 28.88
CA ALA A 19 -12.96 -21.25 28.95
C ALA A 19 -13.81 -20.67 27.81
N LEU A 20 -13.69 -19.36 27.55
CA LEU A 20 -14.33 -18.68 26.43
C LEU A 20 -13.90 -19.28 25.08
N ARG A 21 -12.60 -19.54 24.88
CA ARG A 21 -12.09 -20.20 23.66
C ARG A 21 -12.76 -21.56 23.44
N ARG A 22 -12.90 -22.38 24.49
CA ARG A 22 -13.52 -23.70 24.38
C ARG A 22 -15.02 -23.63 24.07
N SER A 23 -15.76 -22.74 24.74
CA SER A 23 -17.21 -22.57 24.47
C SER A 23 -17.46 -22.07 23.05
N LEU A 24 -16.71 -21.05 22.63
CA LEU A 24 -16.88 -20.46 21.29
C LEU A 24 -16.48 -21.44 20.18
N LEU A 25 -15.40 -22.22 20.35
CA LEU A 25 -15.02 -23.25 19.37
C LEU A 25 -16.10 -24.32 19.21
N ALA A 26 -16.68 -24.79 20.32
CA ALA A 26 -17.78 -25.76 20.27
C ALA A 26 -19.05 -25.16 19.64
N SER A 27 -19.34 -23.89 19.95
CA SER A 27 -20.50 -23.17 19.41
C SER A 27 -20.38 -22.93 17.91
N ILE A 28 -19.21 -22.52 17.43
CA ILE A 28 -19.01 -22.23 16.00
C ILE A 28 -19.04 -23.50 15.16
N GLU A 29 -18.46 -24.60 15.66
CA GLU A 29 -18.54 -25.90 14.98
C GLU A 29 -20.00 -26.37 14.83
N LYS A 30 -20.82 -26.18 15.88
CA LYS A 30 -22.25 -26.47 15.82
C LYS A 30 -23.01 -25.52 14.88
N THR A 31 -22.70 -24.23 14.91
CA THR A 31 -23.38 -23.21 14.09
C THR A 31 -23.11 -23.41 12.60
N PHE A 32 -21.92 -23.87 12.25
CA PHE A 32 -21.51 -24.14 10.88
C PHE A 32 -21.64 -25.61 10.47
N ALA A 33 -22.30 -26.46 11.28
CA ALA A 33 -22.39 -27.90 11.03
C ALA A 33 -23.07 -28.24 9.69
N ASP A 34 -24.06 -27.43 9.29
CA ASP A 34 -24.82 -27.63 8.05
C ASP A 34 -24.21 -26.85 6.85
N ASN A 35 -23.08 -26.15 7.04
CA ASN A 35 -22.46 -25.36 5.99
C ASN A 35 -21.60 -26.25 5.07
N GLN A 36 -21.80 -26.12 3.74
CA GLN A 36 -21.06 -26.87 2.72
C GLN A 36 -19.95 -26.07 2.03
N LEU A 37 -19.81 -24.77 2.32
CA LEU A 37 -18.83 -23.88 1.69
C LEU A 37 -17.43 -24.05 2.27
N LEU A 38 -17.33 -24.32 3.58
CA LEU A 38 -16.05 -24.52 4.27
C LEU A 38 -16.10 -25.84 5.04
N THR A 39 -15.02 -26.61 4.95
CA THR A 39 -14.86 -27.83 5.74
C THR A 39 -14.78 -27.51 7.23
N GLY A 40 -15.19 -28.45 8.09
CA GLY A 40 -15.07 -28.28 9.55
C GLY A 40 -13.62 -28.05 10.03
N HIS A 41 -12.62 -28.46 9.25
CA HIS A 41 -11.21 -28.13 9.53
C HIS A 41 -10.88 -26.67 9.19
N GLN A 42 -11.37 -26.15 8.07
CA GLN A 42 -11.21 -24.74 7.69
C GLN A 42 -11.93 -23.82 8.67
N VAL A 43 -13.16 -24.15 9.09
CA VAL A 43 -13.92 -23.36 10.09
C VAL A 43 -13.17 -23.30 11.43
N ARG A 44 -12.72 -24.46 11.94
CA ARG A 44 -11.93 -24.51 13.18
C ARG A 44 -10.59 -23.79 13.06
N GLY A 45 -9.92 -23.93 11.92
CA GLY A 45 -8.64 -23.26 11.63
C GLY A 45 -8.77 -21.74 11.55
N ALA A 46 -9.78 -21.24 10.83
CA ALA A 46 -10.08 -19.82 10.71
C ALA A 46 -10.39 -19.21 12.09
N PHE A 47 -11.25 -19.86 12.86
CA PHE A 47 -11.60 -19.38 14.19
C PHE A 47 -10.44 -19.45 15.19
N ALA A 48 -9.62 -20.51 15.14
CA ALA A 48 -8.43 -20.62 15.98
C ALA A 48 -7.44 -19.50 15.67
N ARG A 49 -7.23 -19.19 14.38
CA ARG A 49 -6.38 -18.06 13.95
C ARG A 49 -6.91 -16.73 14.46
N TRP A 50 -8.19 -16.45 14.28
CA TRP A 50 -8.84 -15.23 14.79
C TRP A 50 -8.65 -15.09 16.32
N LEU A 51 -8.87 -16.17 17.08
CA LEU A 51 -8.65 -16.16 18.53
C LEU A 51 -7.18 -15.98 18.92
N ASP A 52 -6.24 -16.58 18.19
CA ASP A 52 -4.82 -16.47 18.49
C ASP A 52 -4.29 -15.06 18.19
N GLU A 53 -4.78 -14.41 17.13
CA GLU A 53 -4.49 -13.00 16.82
C GLU A 53 -5.03 -12.06 17.92
N LEU A 54 -6.20 -12.36 18.49
CA LEU A 54 -6.87 -11.53 19.50
C LEU A 54 -6.54 -11.92 20.95
N LYS A 55 -5.66 -12.89 21.16
CA LYS A 55 -5.36 -13.43 22.49
C LYS A 55 -4.86 -12.37 23.47
N ALA A 56 -4.06 -11.40 22.99
CA ALA A 56 -3.57 -10.30 23.81
C ALA A 56 -4.72 -9.35 24.20
N ASP A 57 -5.53 -8.93 23.22
CA ASP A 57 -6.68 -8.06 23.40
C ASP A 57 -7.69 -8.67 24.37
N LEU A 58 -8.06 -9.95 24.20
CA LEU A 58 -8.99 -10.65 25.08
C LEU A 58 -8.46 -10.77 26.52
N LYS A 59 -7.16 -10.99 26.71
CA LYS A 59 -6.55 -10.99 28.06
C LYS A 59 -6.60 -9.60 28.70
N SER A 60 -6.39 -8.54 27.92
CA SER A 60 -6.50 -7.18 28.43
C SER A 60 -7.95 -6.85 28.78
N VAL A 61 -8.93 -7.23 27.94
CA VAL A 61 -10.36 -7.10 28.28
C VAL A 61 -10.70 -7.85 29.57
N ALA A 62 -10.15 -9.05 29.78
CA ALA A 62 -10.36 -9.82 30.99
C ALA A 62 -9.77 -9.16 32.26
N ALA A 63 -8.63 -8.48 32.12
CA ALA A 63 -7.92 -7.88 33.25
C ALA A 63 -8.39 -6.46 33.60
N SER A 64 -8.58 -5.61 32.59
CA SER A 64 -8.88 -4.17 32.76
C SER A 64 -10.24 -3.76 32.20
N GLY A 65 -10.98 -4.67 31.57
CA GLY A 65 -12.25 -4.37 30.92
C GLY A 65 -12.07 -3.66 29.57
N TRP A 66 -13.16 -3.05 29.10
CA TRP A 66 -13.21 -2.34 27.82
C TRP A 66 -12.53 -0.96 27.92
N GLY A 67 -11.22 -0.91 27.64
CA GLY A 67 -10.44 0.32 27.61
C GLY A 67 -10.19 0.85 26.19
N ALA A 68 -10.12 2.17 26.04
CA ALA A 68 -9.80 2.82 24.76
C ALA A 68 -8.40 2.45 24.22
N GLU A 69 -7.50 1.98 25.08
CA GLU A 69 -6.17 1.47 24.70
C GLU A 69 -6.23 0.21 23.81
N LEU A 70 -7.35 -0.50 23.81
CA LEU A 70 -7.55 -1.71 22.99
C LEU A 70 -7.98 -1.38 21.56
N ILE A 71 -8.30 -0.12 21.28
CA ILE A 71 -8.62 0.35 19.94
C ILE A 71 -7.31 0.76 19.27
N PRO A 72 -6.95 0.16 18.13
CA PRO A 72 -5.77 0.56 17.36
C PRO A 72 -5.80 2.04 16.99
N ASP A 73 -4.61 2.66 16.97
CA ASP A 73 -4.45 4.07 16.60
C ASP A 73 -5.03 4.36 15.21
N ALA A 74 -4.86 3.43 14.27
CA ALA A 74 -5.38 3.54 12.91
C ALA A 74 -6.90 3.68 12.87
N ASP A 75 -7.63 2.85 13.63
CA ASP A 75 -9.10 2.86 13.67
C ASP A 75 -9.62 4.16 14.34
N ILE A 76 -8.90 4.66 15.35
CA ILE A 76 -9.20 5.96 15.98
C ILE A 76 -8.98 7.10 14.98
N LEU A 77 -7.86 7.08 14.25
CA LEU A 77 -7.54 8.10 13.24
C LEU A 77 -8.54 8.09 12.09
N GLU A 78 -8.94 6.92 11.60
CA GLU A 78 -9.90 6.77 10.50
C GLU A 78 -11.30 7.28 10.89
N SER A 79 -11.74 6.99 12.12
CA SER A 79 -13.06 7.42 12.59
C SER A 79 -13.13 8.88 13.03
N GLN A 80 -12.09 9.39 13.71
CA GLN A 80 -12.13 10.72 14.35
C GLN A 80 -11.41 11.81 13.55
N PHE A 81 -10.44 11.44 12.70
CA PHE A 81 -9.59 12.39 11.98
C PHE A 81 -9.41 12.04 10.48
N PRO A 82 -10.49 11.75 9.73
CA PRO A 82 -10.39 11.36 8.32
C PRO A 82 -9.80 12.47 7.43
N GLU A 83 -10.05 13.74 7.76
CA GLU A 83 -9.51 14.88 7.01
C GLU A 83 -7.98 14.96 7.12
N VAL A 84 -7.42 14.65 8.30
CA VAL A 84 -5.97 14.63 8.52
C VAL A 84 -5.32 13.52 7.71
N LEU A 85 -5.97 12.35 7.63
CA LEU A 85 -5.50 11.25 6.80
C LEU A 85 -5.54 11.60 5.30
N ALA A 86 -6.63 12.21 4.83
CA ALA A 86 -6.76 12.65 3.45
C ALA A 86 -5.71 13.71 3.08
N GLU A 87 -5.45 14.68 3.97
CA GLU A 87 -4.39 15.67 3.77
C GLU A 87 -3.01 15.02 3.67
N MET A 88 -2.72 14.05 4.55
CA MET A 88 -1.47 13.31 4.50
C MET A 88 -1.33 12.47 3.23
N GLU A 89 -2.40 11.85 2.75
CA GLU A 89 -2.42 11.12 1.49
C GLU A 89 -2.14 12.05 0.31
N ASN A 90 -2.80 13.20 0.25
CA ASN A 90 -2.55 14.22 -0.78
C ASN A 90 -1.10 14.70 -0.75
N ASN A 91 -0.56 14.98 0.43
CA ASN A 91 0.83 15.40 0.61
C ASN A 91 1.82 14.29 0.20
N ARG A 92 1.51 13.01 0.48
CA ARG A 92 2.31 11.86 0.04
C ARG A 92 2.28 11.69 -1.48
N THR A 93 1.11 11.82 -2.10
CA THR A 93 0.94 11.77 -3.55
C THR A 93 1.75 12.88 -4.22
N ARG A 94 1.60 14.12 -3.76
CA ARG A 94 2.36 15.25 -4.30
C ARG A 94 3.86 15.08 -4.12
N LEU A 95 4.29 14.57 -2.97
CA LEU A 95 5.71 14.29 -2.72
C LEU A 95 6.24 13.17 -3.61
N ALA A 96 5.45 12.14 -3.89
CA ALA A 96 5.80 11.06 -4.81
C ALA A 96 5.90 11.57 -6.26
N GLU A 97 4.98 12.43 -6.71
CA GLU A 97 5.07 13.11 -8.01
C GLU A 97 6.36 13.92 -8.12
N LEU A 98 6.66 14.78 -7.13
CA LEU A 98 7.87 15.58 -7.12
C LEU A 98 9.12 14.69 -7.12
N ALA A 99 9.12 13.60 -6.34
CA ALA A 99 10.23 12.66 -6.31
C ALA A 99 10.44 11.96 -7.66
N ALA A 100 9.36 11.61 -8.37
CA ALA A 100 9.43 11.05 -9.71
C ALA A 100 10.01 12.06 -10.71
N LEU A 101 9.56 13.33 -10.67
CA LEU A 101 10.11 14.40 -11.51
C LEU A 101 11.61 14.63 -11.25
N PHE A 102 12.03 14.64 -9.98
CA PHE A 102 13.46 14.77 -9.63
C PHE A 102 14.28 13.52 -9.99
N ALA A 103 13.68 12.34 -9.99
CA ALA A 103 14.35 11.11 -10.42
C ALA A 103 14.56 11.10 -11.93
N ALA A 104 13.52 11.44 -12.71
CA ALA A 104 13.60 11.59 -14.16
C ALA A 104 14.66 12.65 -14.56
N ALA A 105 14.68 13.79 -13.87
CA ALA A 105 15.71 14.81 -14.07
C ALA A 105 17.14 14.40 -13.67
N GLY A 106 17.30 13.23 -13.04
CA GLY A 106 18.60 12.64 -12.73
C GLY A 106 19.15 11.74 -13.83
N GLU A 107 18.36 11.41 -14.86
CA GLU A 107 18.77 10.54 -15.98
C GLU A 107 19.67 11.29 -16.97
N GLU A 108 20.60 10.58 -17.61
CA GLU A 108 21.67 11.19 -18.43
C GLU A 108 21.15 11.90 -19.69
N ASP A 109 20.01 11.44 -20.24
CA ASP A 109 19.37 11.98 -21.44
C ASP A 109 18.12 12.83 -21.11
N PHE A 110 18.04 13.40 -19.89
CA PHE A 110 16.87 14.18 -19.50
C PHE A 110 16.76 15.49 -20.29
N GLU A 111 15.70 15.61 -21.07
CA GLU A 111 15.22 16.86 -21.64
C GLU A 111 13.88 17.22 -20.98
N ASP A 112 13.79 18.43 -20.41
CA ASP A 112 12.54 18.96 -19.81
C ASP A 112 11.53 19.38 -20.90
N SER A 113 11.12 18.41 -21.73
CA SER A 113 10.18 18.60 -22.84
C SER A 113 8.81 19.10 -22.37
N ASP A 114 8.40 18.68 -21.18
CA ASP A 114 7.13 19.05 -20.55
C ASP A 114 7.20 20.37 -19.76
N ASN A 115 8.35 21.07 -19.75
CA ASN A 115 8.56 22.32 -19.00
C ASN A 115 8.14 22.18 -17.52
N THR A 116 8.43 21.01 -16.95
CA THR A 116 8.21 20.67 -15.54
C THR A 116 8.97 21.61 -14.61
N GLY A 117 10.03 22.26 -15.11
CA GLY A 117 10.84 23.19 -14.36
C GLY A 117 11.84 22.52 -13.41
N VAL A 118 11.97 21.20 -13.49
CA VAL A 118 13.01 20.43 -12.83
C VAL A 118 14.25 20.40 -13.71
N LEU A 119 15.41 20.50 -13.07
CA LEU A 119 16.71 20.61 -13.72
C LEU A 119 17.64 19.55 -13.12
N PRO A 120 18.45 18.87 -13.93
CA PRO A 120 19.52 18.02 -13.46
C PRO A 120 20.47 18.78 -12.52
N LYS A 121 20.97 18.08 -11.50
CA LYS A 121 21.99 18.62 -10.58
C LYS A 121 23.23 19.23 -11.28
N PRO A 122 23.79 18.64 -12.36
CA PRO A 122 24.90 19.29 -13.08
C PRO A 122 24.48 20.61 -13.75
N GLU A 123 23.30 20.65 -14.37
CA GLU A 123 22.77 21.85 -15.03
C GLU A 123 22.51 22.98 -14.01
N VAL A 124 21.95 22.66 -12.83
CA VAL A 124 21.79 23.65 -11.74
C VAL A 124 23.14 24.26 -11.31
N LYS A 125 24.24 23.50 -11.35
CA LYS A 125 25.57 24.02 -11.04
C LYS A 125 26.10 24.91 -12.16
N GLN A 126 25.92 24.51 -13.42
CA GLN A 126 26.33 25.27 -14.59
C GLN A 126 25.58 26.62 -14.66
N LEU A 127 24.25 26.60 -14.58
CA LEU A 127 23.41 27.81 -14.58
C LEU A 127 23.76 28.78 -13.44
N LYS A 128 24.18 28.27 -12.27
CA LYS A 128 24.67 29.14 -11.18
C LYS A 128 26.01 29.80 -11.49
N ALA A 129 26.91 29.10 -12.19
CA ALA A 129 28.19 29.65 -12.62
C ALA A 129 27.98 30.70 -13.73
N GLU A 130 27.16 30.39 -14.73
CA GLU A 130 26.77 31.30 -15.81
C GLU A 130 26.08 32.55 -15.27
N LEU A 131 25.18 32.42 -14.31
CA LEU A 131 24.55 33.56 -13.64
C LEU A 131 25.58 34.50 -12.99
N LYS A 132 26.64 33.94 -12.41
CA LYS A 132 27.71 34.72 -11.76
C LYS A 132 28.57 35.44 -12.79
N GLU A 133 28.90 34.76 -13.88
CA GLU A 133 29.68 35.32 -14.99
C GLU A 133 28.89 36.41 -15.73
N ALA A 134 27.64 36.16 -16.09
CA ALA A 134 26.76 37.13 -16.74
C ALA A 134 26.58 38.40 -15.87
N LYS A 135 26.40 38.25 -14.54
CA LYS A 135 26.38 39.39 -13.61
C LYS A 135 27.71 40.17 -13.58
N GLY A 136 28.84 39.47 -13.69
CA GLY A 136 30.16 40.07 -13.80
C GLY A 136 30.32 40.88 -15.09
N ASN A 137 29.98 40.27 -16.22
CA ASN A 137 30.07 40.86 -17.57
C ASN A 137 29.12 42.05 -17.73
N GLN A 138 27.89 41.95 -17.22
CA GLN A 138 26.95 43.05 -17.18
C GLN A 138 27.50 44.27 -16.41
N ARG A 139 28.21 44.02 -15.29
CA ARG A 139 28.84 45.09 -14.50
C ARG A 139 29.98 45.78 -15.26
N ILE A 140 30.75 45.01 -16.03
CA ILE A 140 31.84 45.51 -16.88
C ILE A 140 31.27 46.33 -18.04
N ALA A 141 30.30 45.80 -18.78
CA ALA A 141 29.63 46.50 -19.89
C ALA A 141 28.98 47.82 -19.44
N LYS A 142 28.37 47.85 -18.24
CA LYS A 142 27.83 49.06 -17.62
C LYS A 142 28.92 50.10 -17.31
N LYS A 143 30.12 49.67 -16.94
CA LYS A 143 31.27 50.55 -16.66
C LYS A 143 31.89 51.09 -17.96
N GLU A 144 31.89 50.30 -19.03
CA GLU A 144 32.46 50.64 -20.34
C GLU A 144 31.50 51.40 -21.28
N ARG A 145 30.26 51.67 -20.84
CA ARG A 145 29.20 52.35 -21.62
C ARG A 145 28.81 51.62 -22.92
N GLN A 146 29.02 50.31 -22.99
CA GLN A 146 28.56 49.46 -24.10
C GLN A 146 27.09 49.09 -23.86
N GLN A 147 26.20 49.93 -24.37
CA GLN A 147 24.78 49.92 -24.01
C GLN A 147 24.03 48.68 -24.54
N GLY A 148 24.44 48.13 -25.68
CA GLY A 148 23.85 46.93 -26.29
C GLY A 148 24.14 45.66 -25.49
N ASP A 149 25.41 45.44 -25.11
CA ASP A 149 25.85 44.24 -24.37
C ASP A 149 25.30 44.21 -22.94
N TRP A 150 25.05 45.38 -22.33
CA TRP A 150 24.43 45.44 -21.01
C TRP A 150 22.99 44.89 -20.99
N PHE A 151 22.22 45.12 -22.06
CA PHE A 151 20.83 44.69 -22.16
C PHE A 151 20.72 43.18 -22.44
N THR A 152 21.60 42.64 -23.28
CA THR A 152 21.65 41.20 -23.59
C THR A 152 21.99 40.38 -22.35
N TYR A 153 23.06 40.74 -21.62
CA TYR A 153 23.37 40.08 -20.34
C TYR A 153 22.25 40.23 -19.31
N GLY A 154 21.48 41.32 -19.36
CA GLY A 154 20.30 41.51 -18.50
C GLY A 154 19.19 40.49 -18.78
N LEU A 155 18.87 40.25 -20.05
CA LEU A 155 17.87 39.26 -20.46
C LEU A 155 18.31 37.83 -20.09
N GLU A 156 19.59 37.49 -20.32
CA GLU A 156 20.17 36.19 -19.96
C GLU A 156 20.11 35.93 -18.45
N ILE A 157 20.45 36.94 -17.64
CA ILE A 157 20.34 36.86 -16.17
C ILE A 157 18.89 36.59 -15.75
N GLU A 158 17.92 37.28 -16.34
CA GLU A 158 16.51 37.08 -16.01
C GLU A 158 16.02 35.66 -16.34
N GLU A 159 16.42 35.10 -17.47
CA GLU A 159 16.02 33.77 -17.90
C GLU A 159 16.64 32.67 -17.02
N ILE A 160 17.95 32.77 -16.74
CA ILE A 160 18.65 31.85 -15.84
C ILE A 160 18.05 31.95 -14.43
N GLU A 161 17.73 33.16 -13.94
CA GLU A 161 17.07 33.33 -12.66
C GLU A 161 15.66 32.72 -12.63
N LYS A 162 14.87 32.86 -13.70
CA LYS A 162 13.54 32.25 -13.79
C LYS A 162 13.63 30.72 -13.69
N ARG A 163 14.55 30.10 -14.43
CA ARG A 163 14.79 28.65 -14.41
C ARG A 163 15.23 28.15 -13.03
N LEU A 164 16.24 28.80 -12.43
CA LEU A 164 16.70 28.46 -11.09
C LEU A 164 15.63 28.69 -10.01
N LYS A 165 14.78 29.71 -10.16
CA LYS A 165 13.66 29.98 -9.24
C LYS A 165 12.60 28.87 -9.31
N LYS A 166 12.24 28.39 -10.51
CA LYS A 166 11.28 27.29 -10.69
C LYS A 166 11.77 25.99 -10.03
N HIS A 167 13.00 25.54 -10.35
CA HIS A 167 13.59 24.36 -9.71
C HIS A 167 13.64 24.53 -8.19
N LYS A 168 14.09 25.68 -7.70
CA LYS A 168 14.19 25.94 -6.26
C LYS A 168 12.81 25.92 -5.58
N ALA A 169 11.75 26.40 -6.24
CA ALA A 169 10.40 26.35 -5.71
C ALA A 169 9.93 24.90 -5.49
N LEU A 170 10.12 24.03 -6.48
CA LEU A 170 9.78 22.60 -6.38
C LEU A 170 10.63 21.87 -5.32
N GLU A 171 11.91 22.22 -5.19
CA GLU A 171 12.76 21.68 -4.14
C GLU A 171 12.30 22.13 -2.74
N THR A 172 11.89 23.40 -2.59
CA THR A 172 11.34 23.90 -1.33
C THR A 172 9.98 23.31 -1.01
N GLU A 173 9.13 23.07 -2.02
CA GLU A 173 7.85 22.40 -1.89
C GLU A 173 8.04 20.96 -1.36
N ALA A 174 8.92 20.16 -1.99
CA ALA A 174 9.21 18.81 -1.53
C ALA A 174 9.75 18.79 -0.08
N ARG A 175 10.59 19.77 0.29
CA ARG A 175 11.13 19.89 1.65
C ARG A 175 10.07 20.30 2.66
N THR A 176 9.17 21.23 2.31
CA THR A 176 8.08 21.69 3.17
C THR A 176 7.05 20.59 3.39
N LEU A 177 6.58 19.93 2.33
CA LEU A 177 5.68 18.78 2.42
C LEU A 177 6.26 17.66 3.28
N LYS A 178 7.57 17.37 3.15
CA LYS A 178 8.25 16.38 4.00
C LYS A 178 8.29 16.79 5.47
N ALA A 179 8.47 18.08 5.76
CA ALA A 179 8.48 18.59 7.13
C ALA A 179 7.06 18.60 7.72
N GLU A 180 6.06 18.97 6.93
CA GLU A 180 4.64 18.94 7.29
C GLU A 180 4.19 17.51 7.59
N LEU A 181 4.45 16.55 6.70
CA LEU A 181 4.14 15.13 6.95
C LEU A 181 4.73 14.64 8.27
N ARG A 182 6.00 14.93 8.55
CA ARG A 182 6.64 14.57 9.83
C ARG A 182 6.02 15.27 11.03
N SER A 183 5.58 16.51 10.86
CA SER A 183 4.90 17.25 11.93
C SER A 183 3.51 16.70 12.18
N THR A 184 2.78 16.32 11.13
CA THR A 184 1.44 15.77 11.22
C THR A 184 1.49 14.37 11.83
N GLU A 185 2.46 13.53 11.43
CA GLU A 185 2.71 12.21 12.05
C GLU A 185 2.92 12.33 13.57
N LYS A 186 3.71 13.32 14.04
CA LYS A 186 3.86 13.55 15.48
C LYS A 186 2.58 14.00 16.18
N LYS A 187 1.78 14.83 15.51
CA LYS A 187 0.49 15.28 16.03
C LYS A 187 -0.54 14.14 16.06
N GLN A 188 -0.43 13.13 15.19
CA GLN A 188 -1.31 11.97 15.22
C GLN A 188 -1.25 11.24 16.56
N ASP A 189 -0.06 11.02 17.10
CA ASP A 189 0.11 10.39 18.42
C ASP A 189 -0.62 11.20 19.52
N GLU A 190 -0.50 12.53 19.48
CA GLU A 190 -1.17 13.44 20.42
C GLU A 190 -2.70 13.42 20.23
N LEU A 191 -3.17 13.42 18.98
CA LEU A 191 -4.60 13.36 18.64
C LEU A 191 -5.23 12.04 19.07
N VAL A 192 -4.53 10.91 18.88
CA VAL A 192 -4.96 9.59 19.33
C VAL A 192 -5.05 9.55 20.86
N ALA A 193 -4.02 10.03 21.55
CA ALA A 193 -4.05 10.10 23.02
C ALA A 193 -5.21 10.98 23.53
N ALA A 194 -5.46 12.12 22.90
CA ALA A 194 -6.59 12.99 23.23
C ALA A 194 -7.95 12.35 22.93
N ALA A 195 -8.07 11.60 21.84
CA ALA A 195 -9.28 10.86 21.49
C ALA A 195 -9.54 9.73 22.49
N ARG A 196 -8.51 8.97 22.88
CA ARG A 196 -8.62 7.91 23.90
C ARG A 196 -9.19 8.40 25.23
N GLN A 197 -8.84 9.61 25.65
CA GLN A 197 -9.39 10.21 26.88
C GLN A 197 -10.88 10.55 26.77
N LYS A 198 -11.39 10.80 25.56
CA LYS A 198 -12.80 11.13 25.32
C LYS A 198 -13.68 9.90 25.15
N ILE A 199 -13.11 8.78 24.71
CA ILE A 199 -13.82 7.52 24.49
C ILE A 199 -14.23 6.92 25.84
N GLY A 200 -15.53 6.88 26.09
CA GLY A 200 -16.09 6.25 27.29
C GLY A 200 -15.99 4.72 27.26
N ARG A 201 -16.15 4.06 28.41
CA ARG A 201 -16.10 2.59 28.52
C ARG A 201 -17.14 1.87 27.64
N ASP A 202 -18.35 2.40 27.56
CA ASP A 202 -19.43 1.81 26.76
C ASP A 202 -19.21 1.99 25.25
N GLU A 203 -18.64 3.13 24.87
CA GLU A 203 -18.25 3.42 23.49
C GLU A 203 -17.08 2.52 23.08
N ALA A 204 -16.05 2.41 23.92
CA ALA A 204 -14.92 1.51 23.70
C ALA A 204 -15.41 0.07 23.51
N ARG A 205 -16.31 -0.42 24.38
CA ARG A 205 -16.92 -1.75 24.24
C ARG A 205 -17.56 -1.94 22.87
N ARG A 206 -18.37 -0.97 22.41
CA ARG A 206 -19.07 -1.07 21.13
C ARG A 206 -18.09 -1.16 19.96
N VAL A 207 -17.12 -0.23 19.90
CA VAL A 207 -16.12 -0.17 18.83
C VAL A 207 -15.26 -1.43 18.82
N ILE A 208 -14.82 -1.91 19.98
CA ILE A 208 -14.01 -3.13 20.06
C ILE A 208 -14.82 -4.36 19.60
N LEU A 209 -16.08 -4.49 20.00
CA LEU A 209 -16.93 -5.61 19.55
C LEU A 209 -17.17 -5.59 18.04
N GLU A 210 -17.39 -4.41 17.47
CA GLU A 210 -17.54 -4.23 16.03
C GLU A 210 -16.25 -4.62 15.29
N ARG A 211 -15.09 -4.17 15.77
CA ARG A 211 -13.78 -4.57 15.24
C ARG A 211 -13.58 -6.09 15.32
N LEU A 212 -13.86 -6.70 16.47
CA LEU A 212 -13.74 -8.16 16.66
C LEU A 212 -14.60 -8.92 15.64
N TRP A 213 -15.80 -8.41 15.36
CA TRP A 213 -16.70 -8.96 14.34
C TRP A 213 -16.15 -8.79 12.92
N LEU A 214 -15.69 -7.58 12.55
CA LEU A 214 -15.09 -7.32 11.24
C LEU A 214 -13.87 -8.22 10.98
N LEU A 215 -13.01 -8.39 11.98
CA LEU A 215 -11.87 -9.32 11.90
C LEU A 215 -12.33 -10.77 11.73
N LEU A 216 -13.38 -11.19 12.44
CA LEU A 216 -13.94 -12.53 12.29
C LEU A 216 -14.42 -12.75 10.85
N VAL A 217 -15.27 -11.86 10.34
CA VAL A 217 -15.77 -11.94 8.97
C VAL A 217 -14.63 -11.92 7.96
N GLY A 218 -13.67 -11.01 8.11
CA GLY A 218 -12.49 -10.91 7.23
C GLY A 218 -11.64 -12.19 7.22
N THR A 219 -11.46 -12.85 8.38
CA THR A 219 -10.77 -14.15 8.42
C THR A 219 -11.53 -15.20 7.63
N PHE A 220 -12.85 -15.34 7.81
CA PHE A 220 -13.65 -16.31 7.04
C PHE A 220 -13.68 -15.99 5.54
N GLU A 221 -13.79 -14.72 5.16
CA GLU A 221 -13.70 -14.30 3.75
C GLU A 221 -12.37 -14.68 3.12
N SER A 222 -11.26 -14.55 3.87
CA SER A 222 -9.94 -14.93 3.36
C SER A 222 -9.85 -16.43 3.04
N TYR A 223 -10.46 -17.28 3.87
CA TYR A 223 -10.55 -18.72 3.63
C TYR A 223 -11.46 -19.03 2.44
N LEU A 224 -12.60 -18.35 2.33
CA LEU A 224 -13.52 -18.53 1.20
C LEU A 224 -12.86 -18.12 -0.13
N ARG A 225 -12.14 -16.99 -0.16
CA ARG A 225 -11.39 -16.55 -1.34
C ARG A 225 -10.25 -17.52 -1.68
N ALA A 226 -9.61 -18.11 -0.69
CA ALA A 226 -8.59 -19.13 -0.92
C ALA A 226 -9.18 -20.41 -1.55
N ASP A 227 -10.34 -20.84 -1.06
CA ASP A 227 -11.07 -21.99 -1.60
C ASP A 227 -11.54 -21.73 -3.04
N GLN A 228 -12.11 -20.55 -3.32
CA GLN A 228 -12.47 -20.12 -4.68
C GLN A 228 -11.29 -20.17 -5.65
N ARG A 229 -10.12 -19.67 -5.22
CA ARG A 229 -8.90 -19.76 -6.04
C ARG A 229 -8.46 -21.21 -6.27
N ALA A 230 -8.58 -22.07 -5.27
CA ALA A 230 -8.27 -23.50 -5.41
C ALA A 230 -9.22 -24.17 -6.42
N CYS A 231 -10.51 -23.83 -6.40
CA CYS A 231 -11.47 -24.31 -7.40
C CYS A 231 -11.11 -23.85 -8.82
N LEU A 232 -10.74 -22.57 -8.99
CA LEU A 232 -10.30 -22.05 -10.29
C LEU A 232 -9.08 -22.79 -10.81
N VAL A 233 -8.05 -22.99 -9.98
CA VAL A 233 -6.85 -23.75 -10.36
C VAL A 233 -7.20 -25.21 -10.69
N ALA A 234 -8.14 -25.83 -9.97
CA ALA A 234 -8.57 -27.18 -10.29
C ALA A 234 -9.31 -27.27 -11.63
N LEU A 235 -10.14 -26.26 -11.96
CA LEU A 235 -10.81 -26.15 -13.25
C LEU A 235 -9.82 -25.89 -14.38
N GLU A 236 -8.86 -24.99 -14.19
CA GLU A 236 -7.76 -24.74 -15.13
C GLU A 236 -6.95 -26.01 -15.35
N GLY A 237 -6.59 -26.74 -14.30
CA GLY A 237 -5.88 -28.02 -14.42
C GLY A 237 -6.70 -29.10 -15.12
N LEU A 238 -8.02 -29.12 -14.94
CA LEU A 238 -8.92 -30.03 -15.66
C LEU A 238 -9.01 -29.65 -17.14
N HIS A 239 -9.13 -28.36 -17.42
CA HIS A 239 -9.11 -27.82 -18.77
C HIS A 239 -7.79 -28.17 -19.45
N ASP A 240 -6.64 -27.86 -18.88
CA ASP A 240 -5.33 -28.18 -19.46
C ASP A 240 -5.15 -29.68 -19.74
N LYS A 241 -5.71 -30.54 -18.88
CA LYS A 241 -5.63 -31.99 -19.04
C LYS A 241 -6.54 -32.56 -20.14
N TYR A 242 -7.71 -31.98 -20.35
CA TYR A 242 -8.76 -32.54 -21.22
C TYR A 242 -9.24 -31.62 -22.35
N ALA A 243 -8.68 -30.41 -22.47
CA ALA A 243 -9.01 -29.46 -23.54
C ALA A 243 -8.53 -29.96 -24.89
N VAL A 244 -7.44 -30.74 -24.92
CA VAL A 244 -7.00 -31.39 -26.16
C VAL A 244 -7.85 -32.62 -26.38
N THR A 245 -8.60 -32.62 -27.48
CA THR A 245 -9.43 -33.74 -27.85
C THR A 245 -8.57 -34.93 -28.29
N MET A 246 -9.07 -36.16 -28.08
CA MET A 246 -8.35 -37.36 -28.52
C MET A 246 -8.03 -37.33 -30.03
N LYS A 247 -8.90 -36.69 -30.82
CA LYS A 247 -8.70 -36.48 -32.26
C LYS A 247 -7.49 -35.59 -32.56
N GLU A 248 -7.30 -34.48 -31.84
CA GLU A 248 -6.14 -33.61 -32.03
C GLU A 248 -4.84 -34.32 -31.64
N ILE A 249 -4.87 -35.21 -30.64
CA ILE A 249 -3.70 -36.04 -30.27
C ILE A 249 -3.39 -37.05 -31.39
N GLU A 250 -4.41 -37.71 -31.94
CA GLU A 250 -4.26 -38.66 -33.05
C GLU A 250 -3.75 -37.97 -34.32
N GLU A 251 -4.28 -36.79 -34.66
CA GLU A 251 -3.82 -35.99 -35.79
C GLU A 251 -2.36 -35.58 -35.63
N ARG A 252 -1.95 -35.08 -34.45
CA ARG A 252 -0.54 -34.74 -34.19
C ARG A 252 0.37 -35.96 -34.24
N ARG A 253 -0.10 -37.12 -33.80
CA ARG A 253 0.64 -38.39 -33.91
C ARG A 253 0.83 -38.78 -35.37
N ASP A 254 -0.24 -38.71 -36.17
CA ASP A 254 -0.21 -39.12 -37.56
C ASP A 254 0.64 -38.16 -38.41
N GLU A 255 0.60 -36.84 -38.14
CA GLU A 255 1.51 -35.87 -38.73
C GLU A 255 2.99 -36.14 -38.37
N ALA A 256 3.27 -36.47 -37.10
CA ALA A 256 4.62 -36.80 -36.67
C ALA A 256 5.11 -38.11 -37.31
N ALA A 257 4.24 -39.11 -37.42
CA ALA A 257 4.53 -40.38 -38.09
C ALA A 257 4.81 -40.17 -39.59
N ALA A 258 4.04 -39.32 -40.27
CA ALA A 258 4.26 -38.96 -41.67
C ALA A 258 5.61 -38.25 -41.87
N LYS A 259 5.99 -37.33 -40.98
CA LYS A 259 7.31 -36.68 -41.01
C LYS A 259 8.45 -37.68 -40.80
N LEU A 260 8.30 -38.59 -39.84
CA LEU A 260 9.30 -39.63 -39.59
C LEU A 260 9.44 -40.58 -40.79
N ALA A 261 8.33 -40.98 -41.40
CA ALA A 261 8.33 -41.79 -42.62
C ALA A 261 9.04 -41.07 -43.78
N GLY A 262 8.82 -39.75 -43.92
CA GLY A 262 9.56 -38.91 -44.86
C GLY A 262 11.07 -38.97 -44.65
N TYR A 263 11.54 -38.74 -43.41
CA TYR A 263 12.97 -38.80 -43.09
C TYR A 263 13.58 -40.19 -43.30
N LEU A 264 12.86 -41.25 -42.94
CA LEU A 264 13.33 -42.64 -43.14
C LEU A 264 13.46 -42.97 -44.63
N LYS A 265 12.52 -42.49 -45.46
CA LYS A 265 12.59 -42.64 -46.91
C LYS A 265 13.76 -41.86 -47.52
N GLU A 266 14.03 -40.64 -47.04
CA GLU A 266 15.21 -39.86 -47.44
C GLU A 266 16.53 -40.56 -47.07
N LEU A 267 16.54 -41.31 -45.97
CA LEU A 267 17.67 -42.13 -45.53
C LEU A 267 17.77 -43.49 -46.27
N GLY A 268 16.86 -43.77 -47.20
CA GLY A 268 16.89 -44.97 -48.04
C GLY A 268 16.28 -46.22 -47.38
N TYR A 269 15.55 -46.07 -46.28
CA TYR A 269 14.77 -47.15 -45.68
C TYR A 269 13.38 -47.22 -46.34
N GLU A 270 12.90 -48.43 -46.64
CA GLU A 270 11.49 -48.63 -46.98
C GLU A 270 10.63 -48.49 -45.72
N VAL A 271 9.59 -47.66 -45.80
CA VAL A 271 8.62 -47.38 -44.74
C VAL A 271 7.24 -47.81 -45.21
#